data_AF-A0A934R725-F1
#
_entry.id   AF-A0A934R725-F1
#
_cell.length_a   1.000
_cell.length_b   1.000
_cell.length_c   1.000
_cell.angle_alpha   90.00
_cell.angle_beta   90.00
_cell.angle_gamma   90.00
#
_symmetry.space_group_name_H-M   'P 1'
#
loop_
_entity.id
_entity.type
_entity.pdbx_description
1 polymer ?
#
loop_
_entity_poly.entity_id
_entity_poly.type
_entity_poly.pdbx_seq_one_letter_code
_entity_poly.pdbx_strand_id
1 'polypeptide(L)'
;MSLLLGVNIDHIATLRQARYAKELSSPNAEPCPVTAGHDAVAGGADSLTIHVRGDRRHMQDADAFRIREEINIPLNLEMGVTEEMVGIALKLKPEFVCLVPENRMEVTTEGGLNVLASFDKTRMVIARLQDAGIRVSVFIDPDLDQVEAAGEACADMIELHTGAFANATGDNVQVELDRLIAAAKEGAPSLQVHAGHGINYTNIARILTIPHLSELNIGHSIIARSTRIGLAAAVQEMKLHMAAYQA
;
A
#
# COMPACT_ATOMS: atom_id res chain seq x y z
N MET A 1 1.15 12.05 16.96
CA MET A 1 0.10 11.04 16.68
C MET A 1 0.78 9.68 16.60
N SER A 2 0.08 8.58 16.84
CA SER A 2 0.64 7.23 16.66
C SER A 2 0.70 6.88 15.17
N LEU A 3 1.79 6.28 14.72
CA LEU A 3 1.94 5.78 13.34
C LEU A 3 0.96 4.63 13.07
N LEU A 4 0.21 4.73 11.97
CA LEU A 4 -0.77 3.71 11.57
C LEU A 4 -0.11 2.59 10.75
N LEU A 5 -0.66 1.39 10.82
CA LEU A 5 -0.28 0.23 10.02
C LEU A 5 -1.43 -0.16 9.08
N GLY A 6 -1.18 -0.01 7.78
CA GLY A 6 -1.94 -0.66 6.74
C GLY A 6 -1.36 -2.03 6.41
N VAL A 7 -2.18 -3.08 6.49
CA VAL A 7 -1.75 -4.44 6.18
C VAL A 7 -2.16 -4.79 4.76
N ASN A 8 -1.18 -4.97 3.87
CA ASN A 8 -1.45 -5.45 2.52
C ASN A 8 -1.55 -6.98 2.50
N ILE A 9 -2.68 -7.51 2.00
CA ILE A 9 -2.99 -8.95 2.00
C ILE A 9 -2.93 -9.61 0.60
N ASP A 10 -2.37 -8.94 -0.41
CA ASP A 10 -2.31 -9.45 -1.79
C ASP A 10 -1.60 -10.81 -1.90
N HIS A 11 -0.58 -11.02 -1.07
CA HIS A 11 0.17 -12.27 -1.09
C HIS A 11 -0.56 -13.46 -0.44
N ILE A 12 -1.65 -13.24 0.29
CA ILE A 12 -2.60 -14.30 0.64
C ILE A 12 -3.29 -14.78 -0.63
N ALA A 13 -3.79 -13.85 -1.45
CA ALA A 13 -4.40 -14.18 -2.73
C ALA A 13 -3.37 -14.83 -3.67
N THR A 14 -2.12 -14.38 -3.69
CA THR A 14 -1.03 -15.01 -4.46
C THR A 14 -0.87 -16.49 -4.10
N LEU A 15 -0.83 -16.83 -2.81
CA LEU A 15 -0.73 -18.22 -2.36
C LEU A 15 -1.95 -19.05 -2.82
N ARG A 16 -3.15 -18.47 -2.78
CA ARG A 16 -4.36 -19.12 -3.30
C ARG A 16 -4.28 -19.35 -4.80
N GLN A 17 -3.89 -18.33 -5.57
CA GLN A 17 -3.78 -18.42 -7.03
C GLN A 17 -2.78 -19.50 -7.45
N ALA A 18 -1.71 -19.70 -6.68
CA ALA A 18 -0.71 -20.73 -6.97
C ALA A 18 -1.32 -22.14 -7.10
N ARG A 19 -2.44 -22.42 -6.43
CA ARG A 19 -3.14 -23.72 -6.51
C ARG A 19 -4.50 -23.66 -7.19
N TYR A 20 -5.23 -22.55 -7.04
CA TYR A 20 -6.66 -22.45 -7.37
C TYR A 20 -6.99 -21.40 -8.42
N ALA A 21 -6.01 -20.83 -9.14
CA ALA A 21 -6.29 -19.78 -10.14
C ALA A 21 -7.37 -20.14 -11.19
N LYS A 22 -7.50 -21.43 -11.53
CA LYS A 22 -8.51 -21.92 -12.50
C LYS A 22 -9.80 -22.44 -11.84
N GLU A 23 -9.85 -22.50 -10.51
CA GLU A 23 -10.89 -23.16 -9.73
C GLU A 23 -11.27 -22.33 -8.49
N LEU A 24 -11.41 -21.00 -8.63
CA LEU A 24 -11.71 -20.12 -7.50
C LEU A 24 -13.08 -20.36 -6.85
N SER A 25 -14.01 -20.97 -7.58
CA SER A 25 -15.30 -21.41 -7.06
C SER A 25 -15.23 -22.73 -6.28
N SER A 26 -14.05 -23.37 -6.21
CA SER A 26 -13.85 -24.58 -5.43
C SER A 26 -14.11 -24.28 -3.94
N PRO A 27 -14.87 -25.12 -3.23
CA PRO A 27 -15.05 -24.97 -1.78
C PRO A 27 -13.74 -25.15 -1.00
N ASN A 28 -12.67 -25.64 -1.66
CA ASN A 28 -11.34 -25.82 -1.09
C ASN A 28 -10.37 -24.68 -1.46
N ALA A 29 -10.82 -23.62 -2.15
CA ALA A 29 -9.94 -22.55 -2.57
C ALA A 29 -9.40 -21.77 -1.35
N GLU A 30 -8.14 -22.03 -1.01
CA GLU A 30 -7.47 -21.50 0.17
C GLU A 30 -6.06 -20.96 -0.16
N PRO A 31 -5.51 -20.04 0.64
CA PRO A 31 -6.17 -19.31 1.74
C PRO A 31 -7.18 -18.25 1.25
N CYS A 32 -8.13 -17.87 2.12
CA CYS A 32 -9.14 -16.85 1.82
C CYS A 32 -8.65 -15.44 2.22
N PRO A 33 -8.60 -14.46 1.29
CA PRO A 33 -8.22 -13.08 1.61
C PRO A 33 -9.12 -12.41 2.66
N VAL A 34 -10.41 -12.74 2.70
CA VAL A 34 -11.34 -12.19 3.71
C VAL A 34 -10.98 -12.67 5.12
N THR A 35 -10.67 -13.96 5.28
CA THR A 35 -10.21 -14.51 6.57
C THR A 35 -8.93 -13.83 7.00
N ALA A 36 -8.00 -13.59 6.07
CA ALA A 36 -6.79 -12.84 6.37
C ALA A 36 -7.06 -11.39 6.78
N GLY A 37 -8.08 -10.73 6.21
CA GLY A 37 -8.56 -9.43 6.66
C GLY A 37 -9.01 -9.44 8.13
N HIS A 38 -9.78 -10.44 8.55
CA HIS A 38 -10.17 -10.60 9.95
C HIS A 38 -8.97 -10.83 10.88
N ASP A 39 -8.01 -11.66 10.46
CA ASP A 39 -6.79 -11.89 11.23
C ASP A 39 -5.94 -10.62 11.35
N ALA A 40 -5.86 -9.81 10.28
CA ALA A 40 -5.16 -8.54 10.31
C ALA A 40 -5.80 -7.55 11.30
N VAL A 41 -7.13 -7.44 11.30
CA VAL A 41 -7.89 -6.66 12.30
C VAL A 41 -7.61 -7.18 13.72
N ALA A 42 -7.64 -8.50 13.93
CA ALA A 42 -7.35 -9.10 15.23
C ALA A 42 -5.92 -8.84 15.71
N GLY A 43 -4.97 -8.69 14.78
CA GLY A 43 -3.58 -8.29 15.07
C GLY A 43 -3.38 -6.79 15.32
N GLY A 44 -4.41 -5.96 15.10
CA GLY A 44 -4.37 -4.52 15.33
C GLY A 44 -3.97 -3.68 14.12
N ALA A 45 -4.26 -4.15 12.90
CA ALA A 45 -4.19 -3.32 11.70
C ALA A 45 -5.12 -2.10 11.82
N ASP A 46 -4.65 -0.93 11.39
CA ASP A 46 -5.45 0.31 11.38
C ASP A 46 -6.17 0.51 10.05
N SER A 47 -5.60 -0.01 8.96
CA SER A 47 -6.22 -0.08 7.63
C SER A 47 -5.89 -1.42 6.96
N LEU A 48 -6.68 -1.81 5.95
CA LEU A 48 -6.40 -2.96 5.11
C LEU A 48 -6.10 -2.49 3.70
N THR A 49 -5.01 -3.00 3.11
CA THR A 49 -4.59 -2.64 1.76
C THR A 49 -4.77 -3.83 0.82
N ILE A 50 -5.37 -3.57 -0.35
CA ILE A 50 -5.54 -4.56 -1.42
C ILE A 50 -5.18 -3.94 -2.76
N HIS A 51 -4.60 -4.71 -3.68
CA HIS A 51 -4.31 -4.27 -5.04
C HIS A 51 -5.07 -5.13 -6.05
N VAL A 52 -6.19 -4.62 -6.55
CA VAL A 52 -6.86 -5.25 -7.69
C VAL A 52 -6.13 -4.83 -8.96
N ARG A 53 -5.42 -5.76 -9.58
CA ARG A 53 -4.66 -5.52 -10.80
C ARG A 53 -5.54 -5.68 -12.02
N GLY A 54 -5.22 -4.98 -13.12
CA GLY A 54 -5.92 -5.17 -14.40
C GLY A 54 -5.84 -6.61 -14.92
N ASP A 55 -4.74 -7.32 -14.64
CA ASP A 55 -4.53 -8.73 -15.00
C ASP A 55 -5.07 -9.75 -13.98
N ARG A 56 -5.59 -9.30 -12.83
CA ARG A 56 -6.10 -10.13 -11.72
C ARG A 56 -5.11 -11.23 -11.32
N ARG A 57 -3.81 -10.90 -11.30
CA ARG A 57 -2.75 -11.86 -10.96
C ARG A 57 -2.93 -12.52 -9.59
N HIS A 58 -3.43 -11.78 -8.61
CA HIS A 58 -3.62 -12.25 -7.23
C HIS A 58 -5.03 -11.96 -6.72
N MET A 59 -5.29 -10.74 -6.25
CA MET A 59 -6.58 -10.26 -5.76
C MET A 59 -7.58 -10.22 -6.90
N GLN A 60 -8.76 -10.78 -6.66
CA GLN A 60 -9.86 -10.78 -7.62
C GLN A 60 -10.89 -9.73 -7.23
N ASP A 61 -11.67 -9.25 -8.20
CA ASP A 61 -12.74 -8.28 -7.98
C ASP A 61 -13.70 -8.76 -6.87
N ALA A 62 -14.07 -10.06 -6.89
CA ALA A 62 -14.95 -10.65 -5.88
C ALA A 62 -14.35 -10.67 -4.46
N ASP A 63 -13.02 -10.79 -4.33
CA ASP A 63 -12.37 -10.69 -3.03
C ASP A 63 -12.51 -9.27 -2.48
N ALA A 64 -12.25 -8.26 -3.31
CA ALA A 64 -12.32 -6.86 -2.92
C ALA A 64 -13.73 -6.47 -2.40
N PHE A 65 -14.79 -6.87 -3.12
CA PHE A 65 -16.16 -6.59 -2.68
C PHE A 65 -16.52 -7.33 -1.38
N ARG A 66 -16.12 -8.59 -1.23
CA ARG A 66 -16.35 -9.33 0.02
C ARG A 66 -15.59 -8.74 1.20
N ILE A 67 -14.34 -8.33 0.99
CA ILE A 67 -13.55 -7.64 2.00
C ILE A 67 -14.27 -6.35 2.44
N ARG A 68 -14.81 -5.57 1.49
CA ARG A 68 -15.57 -4.35 1.79
C ARG A 68 -16.82 -4.60 2.62
N GLU A 69 -17.49 -5.73 2.39
CA GLU A 69 -18.70 -6.14 3.10
C GLU A 69 -18.41 -6.68 4.52
N GLU A 70 -17.31 -7.42 4.69
CA GLU A 70 -17.04 -8.19 5.90
C GLU A 70 -16.04 -7.51 6.87
N ILE A 71 -15.18 -6.61 6.39
CA ILE A 71 -14.10 -5.97 7.18
C ILE A 71 -14.44 -4.51 7.51
N ASN A 72 -14.51 -4.21 8.82
CA ASN A 72 -14.94 -2.90 9.35
C ASN A 72 -13.77 -1.99 9.79
N ILE A 73 -12.70 -1.93 9.01
CA ILE A 73 -11.63 -0.93 9.14
C ILE A 73 -11.43 -0.24 7.79
N PRO A 74 -10.81 0.96 7.73
CA PRO A 74 -10.56 1.65 6.48
C PRO A 74 -9.89 0.74 5.42
N LEU A 75 -10.44 0.74 4.21
CA LEU A 75 -9.92 0.01 3.07
C LEU A 75 -9.10 0.97 2.19
N ASN A 76 -7.89 0.55 1.85
CA ASN A 76 -7.02 1.18 0.86
C ASN A 76 -6.94 0.30 -0.39
N LEU A 77 -7.47 0.80 -1.51
CA LEU A 77 -7.39 0.14 -2.81
C LEU A 77 -6.21 0.69 -3.60
N GLU A 78 -5.16 -0.12 -3.75
CA GLU A 78 -4.13 0.10 -4.76
C GLU A 78 -4.70 -0.21 -6.16
N MET A 79 -4.46 0.68 -7.13
CA MET A 79 -4.90 0.50 -8.51
C MET A 79 -4.09 1.29 -9.54
N GLY A 80 -4.08 0.82 -10.79
CA GLY A 80 -3.57 1.57 -11.93
C GLY A 80 -4.49 2.72 -12.34
N VAL A 81 -3.92 3.71 -13.06
CA VAL A 81 -4.65 4.90 -13.52
C VAL A 81 -5.43 4.60 -14.81
N THR A 82 -6.50 3.80 -14.73
CA THR A 82 -7.35 3.43 -15.89
C THR A 82 -8.84 3.56 -15.60
N GLU A 83 -9.63 3.74 -16.66
CA GLU A 83 -11.09 3.84 -16.56
C GLU A 83 -11.74 2.59 -15.96
N GLU A 84 -11.22 1.40 -16.28
CA GLU A 84 -11.70 0.15 -15.69
C GLU A 84 -11.54 0.17 -14.18
N MET A 85 -10.34 0.51 -13.70
CA MET A 85 -10.02 0.51 -12.28
C MET A 85 -10.75 1.62 -11.53
N VAL A 86 -10.91 2.81 -12.14
CA VAL A 86 -11.74 3.89 -11.59
C VAL A 86 -13.19 3.42 -11.44
N GLY A 87 -13.72 2.70 -12.43
CA GLY A 87 -15.06 2.11 -12.35
C GLY A 87 -15.22 1.11 -11.21
N ILE A 88 -14.19 0.32 -10.89
CA ILE A 88 -14.18 -0.57 -9.73
C ILE A 88 -14.16 0.23 -8.42
N ALA A 89 -13.25 1.21 -8.30
CA ALA A 89 -13.11 2.03 -7.10
C ALA A 89 -14.41 2.79 -6.76
N LEU A 90 -15.09 3.37 -7.75
CA LEU A 90 -16.35 4.09 -7.56
C LEU A 90 -17.51 3.19 -7.10
N LYS A 91 -17.46 1.89 -7.43
CA LYS A 91 -18.42 0.89 -6.92
C LYS A 91 -18.04 0.40 -5.54
N LEU A 92 -16.76 0.12 -5.31
CA LEU A 92 -16.23 -0.41 -4.06
C LEU A 92 -16.31 0.62 -2.92
N LYS A 93 -16.12 1.91 -3.24
CA LYS A 93 -16.08 3.04 -2.31
C LYS A 93 -15.18 2.76 -1.10
N PRO A 94 -13.88 2.48 -1.33
CA PRO A 94 -12.91 2.38 -0.25
C PRO A 94 -12.71 3.76 0.39
N GLU A 95 -12.20 3.80 1.61
CA GLU A 95 -11.83 5.05 2.28
C GLU A 95 -10.64 5.72 1.59
N PHE A 96 -9.71 4.92 1.04
CA PHE A 96 -8.53 5.38 0.31
C PHE A 96 -8.35 4.66 -1.03
N VAL A 97 -7.83 5.37 -2.02
CA VAL A 97 -7.22 4.78 -3.22
C VAL A 97 -5.76 5.20 -3.28
N CYS A 98 -4.87 4.24 -3.52
CA CYS A 98 -3.46 4.50 -3.81
C CYS A 98 -3.19 4.25 -5.30
N LEU A 99 -2.87 5.30 -6.05
CA LEU A 99 -2.54 5.19 -7.47
C LEU A 99 -1.11 4.66 -7.64
N VAL A 100 -0.99 3.51 -8.32
CA VAL A 100 0.28 2.81 -8.57
C VAL A 100 0.55 2.68 -10.08
N PRO A 101 1.81 2.51 -10.51
CA PRO A 101 2.12 2.26 -11.92
C PRO A 101 1.56 0.90 -12.39
N GLU A 102 0.96 0.89 -13.58
CA GLU A 102 0.18 -0.27 -14.09
C GLU A 102 1.04 -1.39 -14.70
N ASN A 103 2.24 -1.08 -15.20
CA ASN A 103 3.14 -2.07 -15.84
C ASN A 103 3.81 -3.05 -14.87
N ARG A 104 3.41 -3.01 -13.59
CA ARG A 104 3.99 -3.74 -12.46
C ARG A 104 4.05 -5.25 -12.70
N MET A 105 5.14 -5.76 -13.26
CA MET A 105 5.54 -7.15 -13.10
C MET A 105 6.07 -7.29 -11.67
N GLU A 106 5.28 -7.86 -10.76
CA GLU A 106 5.59 -7.95 -9.31
C GLU A 106 6.69 -8.99 -9.05
N VAL A 107 7.87 -8.76 -9.62
CA VAL A 107 9.09 -9.55 -9.44
C VAL A 107 10.29 -8.63 -9.09
N THR A 108 10.06 -7.33 -8.93
CA THR A 108 10.98 -6.22 -8.58
C THR A 108 11.84 -5.63 -9.71
N THR A 109 12.21 -4.35 -9.53
CA THR A 109 12.83 -3.35 -10.46
C THR A 109 11.89 -2.45 -11.26
N GLU A 110 10.83 -1.92 -10.65
CA GLU A 110 10.12 -0.74 -11.20
C GLU A 110 9.85 0.28 -10.08
N GLY A 111 9.99 1.58 -10.40
CA GLY A 111 9.86 2.71 -9.46
C GLY A 111 8.41 3.16 -9.22
N GLY A 112 8.26 4.33 -8.60
CA GLY A 112 6.95 4.96 -8.35
C GLY A 112 6.22 5.40 -9.62
N LEU A 113 4.97 5.82 -9.46
CA LEU A 113 4.18 6.47 -10.51
C LEU A 113 4.88 7.77 -10.92
N ASN A 114 5.10 7.95 -12.22
CA ASN A 114 5.62 9.20 -12.76
C ASN A 114 4.45 10.19 -12.96
N VAL A 115 4.16 10.98 -11.92
CA VAL A 115 3.08 11.96 -11.91
C VAL A 115 3.37 13.06 -12.93
N LEU A 116 4.60 13.56 -12.99
CA LEU A 116 5.01 14.59 -13.97
C LEU A 116 4.70 14.19 -15.41
N ALA A 117 5.05 12.96 -15.80
CA ALA A 117 4.81 12.47 -17.17
C ALA A 117 3.33 12.24 -17.50
N SER A 118 2.48 12.11 -16.48
CA SER A 118 1.06 11.79 -16.63
C SER A 118 0.15 12.73 -15.83
N PHE A 119 0.57 13.99 -15.68
CA PHE A 119 0.00 14.93 -14.72
C PHE A 119 -1.50 15.15 -14.89
N ASP A 120 -1.92 15.55 -16.10
CA ASP A 120 -3.34 15.82 -16.38
C ASP A 120 -4.21 14.59 -16.16
N LYS A 121 -3.73 13.41 -16.59
CA LYS A 121 -4.45 12.15 -16.42
C LYS A 121 -4.60 11.80 -14.93
N THR A 122 -3.52 11.94 -14.17
CA THR A 122 -3.49 11.66 -12.72
C THR A 122 -4.41 12.61 -11.97
N ARG A 123 -4.31 13.93 -12.23
CA ARG A 123 -5.17 14.96 -11.65
C ARG A 123 -6.66 14.72 -11.94
N MET A 124 -7.01 14.34 -13.17
CA MET A 124 -8.40 14.02 -13.53
C MET A 124 -8.94 12.81 -12.76
N VAL A 125 -8.12 11.78 -12.56
CA VAL A 125 -8.51 10.60 -11.78
C VAL A 125 -8.65 10.94 -10.30
N ILE A 126 -7.72 11.72 -9.73
CA ILE A 126 -7.81 12.22 -8.35
C ILE A 126 -9.14 12.95 -8.14
N ALA A 127 -9.46 13.92 -8.98
CA ALA A 127 -10.69 14.70 -8.86
C ALA A 127 -11.95 13.81 -8.91
N ARG A 128 -12.01 12.85 -9.83
CA ARG A 128 -13.17 11.95 -9.96
C ARG A 128 -13.38 11.05 -8.73
N LEU A 129 -12.28 10.59 -8.12
CA LEU A 129 -12.35 9.76 -6.91
C LEU A 129 -12.75 10.61 -5.69
N GLN A 130 -12.20 11.82 -5.57
CA GLN A 130 -12.55 12.77 -4.52
C GLN A 130 -13.99 13.25 -4.61
N ASP A 131 -14.54 13.46 -5.81
CA ASP A 131 -15.97 13.76 -6.03
C ASP A 131 -16.89 12.65 -5.49
N ALA A 132 -16.39 11.41 -5.39
CA ALA A 132 -17.09 10.29 -4.79
C ALA A 132 -16.83 10.11 -3.28
N GLY A 133 -16.06 11.01 -2.67
CA GLY A 133 -15.67 10.97 -1.26
C GLY A 133 -14.51 10.04 -0.94
N ILE A 134 -13.75 9.59 -1.95
CA ILE A 134 -12.59 8.71 -1.79
C ILE A 134 -11.34 9.58 -1.70
N ARG A 135 -10.55 9.42 -0.63
CA ARG A 135 -9.27 10.14 -0.49
C ARG A 135 -8.19 9.44 -1.32
N VAL A 136 -7.30 10.20 -1.94
CA VAL A 136 -6.35 9.67 -2.92
C VAL A 136 -4.91 9.85 -2.48
N SER A 137 -4.19 8.72 -2.45
CA SER A 137 -2.73 8.64 -2.33
C SER A 137 -2.12 8.38 -3.71
N VAL A 138 -0.89 8.85 -3.93
CA VAL A 138 -0.08 8.53 -5.12
C VAL A 138 1.24 7.89 -4.67
N PHE A 139 1.51 6.70 -5.19
CA PHE A 139 2.73 5.96 -4.90
C PHE A 139 3.87 6.46 -5.77
N ILE A 140 4.87 7.14 -5.19
CA ILE A 140 5.93 7.85 -5.93
C ILE A 140 7.31 7.53 -5.38
N ASP A 141 8.35 7.71 -6.21
CA ASP A 141 9.73 7.67 -5.73
C ASP A 141 10.01 8.86 -4.78
N PRO A 142 10.97 8.75 -3.85
CA PRO A 142 11.41 9.88 -3.02
C PRO A 142 12.24 10.87 -3.84
N ASP A 143 11.55 11.57 -4.72
CA ASP A 143 12.02 12.59 -5.64
C ASP A 143 11.18 13.85 -5.44
N LEU A 144 11.83 15.01 -5.26
CA LEU A 144 11.15 16.24 -4.85
C LEU A 144 10.19 16.75 -5.92
N ASP A 145 10.56 16.63 -7.20
CA ASP A 145 9.71 17.09 -8.31
C ASP A 145 8.44 16.21 -8.41
N GLN A 146 8.53 14.91 -8.09
CA GLN A 146 7.35 14.05 -8.00
C GLN A 146 6.44 14.39 -6.81
N VAL A 147 7.02 14.78 -5.67
CA VAL A 147 6.27 15.22 -4.48
C VAL A 147 5.51 16.50 -4.77
N GLU A 148 6.16 17.49 -5.38
CA GLU A 148 5.53 18.75 -5.81
C GLU A 148 4.40 18.47 -6.80
N ALA A 149 4.65 17.65 -7.83
CA ALA A 149 3.65 17.27 -8.82
C ALA A 149 2.44 16.56 -8.19
N ALA A 150 2.64 15.71 -7.18
CA ALA A 150 1.54 15.07 -6.45
C ALA A 150 0.66 16.10 -5.70
N GLY A 151 1.30 17.10 -5.07
CA GLY A 151 0.61 18.22 -4.43
C GLY A 151 -0.19 19.07 -5.42
N GLU A 152 0.43 19.44 -6.55
CA GLU A 152 -0.24 20.21 -7.62
C GLU A 152 -1.39 19.43 -8.28
N ALA A 153 -1.27 18.11 -8.36
CA ALA A 153 -2.34 17.22 -8.82
C ALA A 153 -3.49 17.08 -7.80
N CYS A 154 -3.40 17.76 -6.64
CA CYS A 154 -4.41 17.80 -5.58
C CYS A 154 -4.62 16.45 -4.87
N ALA A 155 -3.58 15.60 -4.80
CA ALA A 155 -3.64 14.39 -4.00
C ALA A 155 -3.83 14.74 -2.51
N ASP A 156 -4.47 13.84 -1.75
CA ASP A 156 -4.58 13.98 -0.29
C ASP A 156 -3.29 13.53 0.40
N MET A 157 -2.60 12.57 -0.21
CA MET A 157 -1.52 11.81 0.39
C MET A 157 -0.51 11.40 -0.68
N ILE A 158 0.72 11.11 -0.25
CA ILE A 158 1.71 10.38 -1.05
C ILE A 158 2.13 9.13 -0.30
N GLU A 159 2.47 8.07 -1.03
CA GLU A 159 3.15 6.91 -0.48
C GLU A 159 4.54 6.80 -1.08
N LEU A 160 5.56 7.06 -0.26
CA LEU A 160 6.95 7.05 -0.69
C LEU A 160 7.42 5.62 -0.93
N HIS A 161 7.94 5.37 -2.13
CA HIS A 161 8.51 4.10 -2.53
C HIS A 161 9.81 3.81 -1.76
N THR A 162 9.72 2.96 -0.74
CA THR A 162 10.86 2.55 0.09
C THR A 162 11.68 1.38 -0.47
N GLY A 163 11.39 0.88 -1.68
CA GLY A 163 12.07 -0.30 -2.23
C GLY A 163 13.55 -0.11 -2.54
N ALA A 164 13.98 1.09 -2.97
CA ALA A 164 15.42 1.38 -3.16
C ALA A 164 16.17 1.29 -1.82
N PHE A 165 15.62 1.90 -0.77
CA PHE A 165 16.10 1.75 0.61
C PHE A 165 16.10 0.30 1.08
N ALA A 166 15.01 -0.44 0.87
CA ALA A 166 14.86 -1.82 1.36
C ALA A 166 15.88 -2.79 0.74
N ASN A 167 16.33 -2.51 -0.49
CA ASN A 167 17.32 -3.32 -1.22
C ASN A 167 18.75 -2.75 -1.13
N ALA A 168 18.94 -1.58 -0.52
CA ALA A 168 20.24 -0.96 -0.40
C ALA A 168 21.15 -1.73 0.58
N THR A 169 22.47 -1.65 0.34
CA THR A 169 23.49 -2.27 1.18
C THR A 169 24.64 -1.30 1.44
N GLY A 170 25.30 -1.42 2.59
CA GLY A 170 26.43 -0.56 2.95
C GLY A 170 26.02 0.91 3.03
N ASP A 171 26.87 1.81 2.54
CA ASP A 171 26.65 3.26 2.62
C ASP A 171 25.42 3.73 1.84
N ASN A 172 24.96 2.97 0.83
CA ASN A 172 23.76 3.29 0.06
C ASN A 172 22.49 3.30 0.92
N VAL A 173 22.47 2.58 2.06
CA VAL A 173 21.31 2.58 2.96
C VAL A 173 21.05 3.98 3.50
N GLN A 174 22.09 4.71 3.88
CA GLN A 174 21.93 6.07 4.41
C GLN A 174 21.52 7.04 3.30
N VAL A 175 22.07 6.89 2.09
CA VAL A 175 21.70 7.72 0.93
C VAL A 175 20.21 7.62 0.63
N GLU A 176 19.66 6.41 0.55
CA GLU A 176 18.24 6.22 0.27
C GLU A 176 17.34 6.67 1.44
N LEU A 177 17.82 6.54 2.68
CA LEU A 177 17.12 7.06 3.85
C LEU A 177 17.06 8.60 3.84
N ASP A 178 18.16 9.27 3.48
CA ASP A 178 18.21 10.73 3.39
C ASP A 178 17.26 11.27 2.30
N ARG A 179 17.15 10.56 1.17
CA ARG A 179 16.16 10.88 0.12
C ARG A 179 14.74 10.79 0.64
N LEU A 180 14.39 9.73 1.37
CA LEU A 180 13.07 9.56 1.99
C LEU A 180 12.77 10.67 2.99
N ILE A 181 13.75 11.06 3.82
CA ILE A 181 13.61 12.16 4.79
C ILE A 181 13.36 13.49 4.07
N ALA A 182 14.09 13.78 2.99
CA ALA A 182 13.90 15.00 2.21
C ALA A 182 12.50 15.05 1.59
N ALA A 183 12.08 13.97 0.92
CA ALA A 183 10.76 13.87 0.30
C ALA A 183 9.62 13.98 1.33
N ALA A 184 9.76 13.36 2.50
CA ALA A 184 8.76 13.45 3.57
C ALA A 184 8.62 14.87 4.11
N LYS A 185 9.72 15.61 4.27
CA LYS A 185 9.69 17.02 4.69
C LYS A 185 9.06 17.93 3.64
N GLU A 186 9.33 17.66 2.36
CA GLU A 186 8.76 18.42 1.25
C GLU A 186 7.24 18.22 1.15
N GLY A 187 6.76 16.98 1.31
CA GLY A 187 5.33 16.68 1.20
C GLY A 187 4.49 17.10 2.41
N ALA A 188 5.06 17.05 3.62
CA ALA A 188 4.32 17.24 4.87
C ALA A 188 3.46 18.52 4.99
N PRO A 189 3.82 19.69 4.40
CA PRO A 189 3.00 20.89 4.46
C PRO A 189 1.64 20.78 3.75
N SER A 190 1.52 19.92 2.74
CA SER A 190 0.31 19.83 1.89
C SER A 190 -0.26 18.42 1.74
N LEU A 191 0.50 17.39 2.11
CA LEU A 191 0.17 15.98 1.89
C LEU A 191 0.37 15.18 3.18
N GLN A 192 -0.45 14.16 3.41
CA GLN A 192 -0.07 13.11 4.38
C GLN A 192 0.97 12.19 3.75
N VAL A 193 2.01 11.84 4.51
CA VAL A 193 3.13 11.06 4.01
C VAL A 193 3.04 9.62 4.51
N HIS A 194 2.86 8.68 3.59
CA HIS A 194 2.86 7.25 3.85
C HIS A 194 4.14 6.61 3.27
N ALA A 195 4.42 5.36 3.63
CA ALA A 195 5.48 4.54 3.06
C ALA A 195 5.17 3.05 3.28
N GLY A 196 6.05 2.11 2.87
CA GLY A 196 5.94 0.72 3.36
C GLY A 196 6.42 -0.38 2.41
N HIS A 197 6.62 -0.09 1.13
CA HIS A 197 7.10 -1.07 0.17
C HIS A 197 8.49 -1.65 0.55
N GLY A 198 8.57 -2.97 0.76
CA GLY A 198 9.82 -3.66 1.12
C GLY A 198 10.21 -3.54 2.60
N ILE A 199 9.38 -2.91 3.44
CA ILE A 199 9.66 -2.79 4.87
C ILE A 199 9.42 -4.14 5.57
N ASN A 200 10.28 -4.45 6.53
CA ASN A 200 10.31 -5.70 7.26
C ASN A 200 10.76 -5.54 8.71
N TYR A 201 10.66 -6.62 9.48
CA TYR A 201 10.96 -6.67 10.91
C TYR A 201 12.42 -6.32 11.28
N THR A 202 13.33 -6.24 10.30
CA THR A 202 14.75 -5.89 10.54
C THR A 202 15.09 -4.47 10.12
N ASN A 203 14.48 -3.93 9.05
CA ASN A 203 14.78 -2.59 8.54
C ASN A 203 13.81 -1.52 9.04
N ILE A 204 12.67 -1.89 9.65
CA ILE A 204 11.65 -0.95 10.13
C ILE A 204 12.23 0.12 11.06
N ALA A 205 13.16 -0.22 11.95
CA ALA A 205 13.74 0.73 12.89
C ALA A 205 14.40 1.94 12.22
N ARG A 206 14.88 1.81 10.97
CA ARG A 206 15.43 2.91 10.19
C ARG A 206 14.35 3.78 9.58
N ILE A 207 13.26 3.19 9.09
CA ILE A 207 12.11 3.93 8.54
C ILE A 207 11.46 4.81 9.60
N LEU A 208 11.46 4.39 10.86
CA LEU A 208 10.91 5.18 11.96
C LEU A 208 11.67 6.50 12.23
N THR A 209 12.81 6.73 11.55
CA THR A 209 13.54 8.01 11.62
C THR A 209 13.04 9.05 10.62
N ILE A 210 12.19 8.65 9.66
CA ILE A 210 11.59 9.56 8.68
C ILE A 210 10.49 10.36 9.38
N PRO A 211 10.56 11.71 9.36
CA PRO A 211 9.56 12.54 10.01
C PRO A 211 8.24 12.54 9.24
N HIS A 212 7.15 12.96 9.90
CA HIS A 212 5.83 13.19 9.29
C HIS A 212 5.12 11.97 8.70
N LEU A 213 5.60 10.74 8.98
CA LEU A 213 4.90 9.53 8.56
C LEU A 213 3.55 9.42 9.26
N SER A 214 2.52 9.17 8.47
CA SER A 214 1.15 8.98 8.94
C SER A 214 0.74 7.50 8.97
N GLU A 215 1.15 6.73 7.97
CA GLU A 215 0.85 5.30 7.85
C GLU A 215 1.99 4.53 7.16
N LEU A 216 2.22 3.28 7.59
CA LEU A 216 3.04 2.30 6.86
C LEU A 216 2.17 1.20 6.26
N ASN A 217 2.19 1.06 4.92
CA ASN A 217 1.53 0.00 4.17
C ASN A 217 2.48 -1.18 3.92
N ILE A 218 2.37 -2.24 4.74
CA ILE A 218 3.30 -3.37 4.72
C ILE A 218 2.56 -4.66 4.34
N GLY A 219 3.03 -5.33 3.29
CA GLY A 219 2.43 -6.58 2.77
C GLY A 219 3.31 -7.80 2.95
N HIS A 220 4.09 -8.12 1.91
CA HIS A 220 4.87 -9.37 1.78
C HIS A 220 5.59 -9.81 3.06
N SER A 221 6.23 -8.90 3.79
CA SER A 221 6.97 -9.23 5.01
C SER A 221 6.07 -9.78 6.12
N ILE A 222 4.90 -9.18 6.34
CA ILE A 222 3.90 -9.66 7.31
C ILE A 222 3.37 -11.03 6.87
N ILE A 223 3.04 -11.20 5.58
CA ILE A 223 2.55 -12.48 5.07
C ILE A 223 3.63 -13.57 5.21
N ALA A 224 4.89 -13.27 4.89
CA ALA A 224 6.01 -14.18 5.07
C ALA A 224 6.20 -14.56 6.56
N ARG A 225 6.09 -13.60 7.49
CA ARG A 225 6.15 -13.87 8.92
C ARG A 225 4.98 -14.75 9.38
N SER A 226 3.77 -14.52 8.84
CA SER A 226 2.55 -15.25 9.20
C SER A 226 2.64 -16.76 8.94
N THR A 227 3.43 -17.19 7.94
CA THR A 227 3.64 -18.62 7.66
C THR A 227 4.24 -19.40 8.83
N ARG A 228 4.86 -18.70 9.79
CA ARG A 228 5.48 -19.31 10.97
C ARG A 228 4.68 -19.13 12.26
N ILE A 229 3.94 -18.02 12.40
CA ILE A 229 3.33 -17.62 13.67
C ILE A 229 1.84 -17.27 13.57
N GLY A 230 1.23 -17.37 12.39
CA GLY A 230 -0.13 -16.88 12.12
C GLY A 230 -0.17 -15.38 11.83
N LEU A 231 -1.20 -14.94 11.11
CA LEU A 231 -1.28 -13.56 10.59
C LEU A 231 -1.54 -12.53 11.69
N ALA A 232 -2.48 -12.80 12.61
CA ALA A 232 -2.76 -11.89 13.73
C ALA A 232 -1.51 -11.60 14.58
N ALA A 233 -0.73 -12.64 14.92
CA ALA A 233 0.51 -12.48 15.68
C ALA A 233 1.60 -11.73 14.88
N ALA A 234 1.70 -11.98 13.58
CA ALA A 234 2.63 -11.26 12.70
C ALA A 234 2.31 -9.75 12.63
N VAL A 235 1.04 -9.40 12.50
CA VAL A 235 0.58 -7.99 12.50
C VAL A 235 0.85 -7.33 13.85
N GLN A 236 0.51 -8.00 14.95
CA GLN A 236 0.77 -7.49 16.30
C GLN A 236 2.26 -7.24 16.53
N GLU A 237 3.12 -8.15 16.11
CA GLU A 237 4.58 -7.98 16.21
C GLU A 237 5.06 -6.76 15.40
N MET A 238 4.52 -6.53 14.20
CA MET A 238 4.86 -5.35 13.40
C MET A 238 4.43 -4.06 14.10
N LYS A 239 3.21 -4.01 14.65
CA LYS A 239 2.71 -2.87 15.45
C LYS A 239 3.62 -2.56 16.64
N LEU A 240 4.13 -3.59 17.33
CA LEU A 240 5.07 -3.40 18.44
C LEU A 240 6.38 -2.77 17.97
N HIS A 241 6.90 -3.16 16.81
CA HIS A 241 8.07 -2.50 16.24
C HIS A 241 7.82 -1.03 15.88
N MET A 242 6.61 -0.70 15.40
CA MET A 242 6.21 0.67 15.04
C MET A 242 6.00 1.58 16.24
N ALA A 243 5.75 1.02 17.43
CA ALA A 243 5.46 1.79 18.64
C ALA A 243 6.60 2.73 19.08
N ALA A 244 7.82 2.52 18.57
CA ALA A 244 8.96 3.39 18.81
C ALA A 244 8.94 4.70 17.99
N TYR A 245 7.98 4.87 17.06
CA TYR A 245 7.90 6.07 16.23
C TYR A 245 7.63 7.33 17.07
N GLN A 246 8.42 8.37 16.82
CA GLN A 246 8.25 9.69 17.42
C GLN A 246 8.04 10.68 16.28
N ALA A 247 6.86 11.33 16.30
CA ALA A 247 6.43 12.29 15.27
C ALA A 247 7.26 13.58 15.28
#